data_AF-A0A9W3CGK0-F1
#
_entry.id   AF-A0A9W3CGK0-F1
#
_cell.length_a   1.000
_cell.length_b   1.000
_cell.length_c   1.000
_cell.angle_alpha   90.00
_cell.angle_beta   90.00
_cell.angle_gamma   90.00
#
_symmetry.space_group_name_H-M   'P 1'
#
loop_
_entity.id
_entity.type
_entity.pdbx_description
1 polymer ?
#
loop_
_entity_poly.entity_id
_entity_poly.type
_entity_poly.pdbx_seq_one_letter_code
_entity_poly.pdbx_strand_id
1 'polypeptide(L)'
;MTRGTFANIRIANKLLNGEVGPKTVHIPTGETLCVFDAASRYKTAGQDTIVLAGAEYGIGYSRDWAAKGPKLLGVKAIIAKSFDRVHRSNLASIGIVPLCFKSGDDVETLGLTGHERYTIHLPSNISEIKPGQDITLTTDTGKSFACTLRLDSKLEVAYYDHGGMLPYIIRSLSNKYALNQ
;
A
#
# COMPACT_ATOMS: atom_id res chain seq x y z
N MET A 1 15.67 -6.94 8.70
CA MET A 1 14.21 -6.74 8.91
C MET A 1 13.43 -6.70 7.61
N THR A 2 13.83 -5.93 6.58
CA THR A 2 13.14 -5.89 5.27
C THR A 2 12.98 -7.28 4.62
N ARG A 3 14.04 -8.11 4.60
CA ARG A 3 13.97 -9.51 4.12
C ARG A 3 12.98 -10.40 4.87
N GLY A 4 12.62 -10.04 6.10
CA GLY A 4 11.63 -10.76 6.92
C GLY A 4 10.19 -10.28 6.70
N THR A 5 9.98 -9.28 5.86
CA THR A 5 8.64 -8.75 5.57
C THR A 5 7.91 -9.73 4.65
N PHE A 6 6.68 -10.11 5.03
CA PHE A 6 5.91 -11.19 4.38
C PHE A 6 6.64 -12.54 4.34
N ALA A 7 7.64 -12.74 5.20
CA ALA A 7 8.42 -13.97 5.27
C ALA A 7 7.83 -15.03 6.23
N ASN A 8 6.60 -14.85 6.71
CA ASN A 8 5.97 -15.81 7.61
C ASN A 8 5.64 -17.08 6.84
N ILE A 9 6.05 -18.24 7.37
CA ILE A 9 5.78 -19.56 6.78
C ILE A 9 4.29 -19.89 6.65
N ARG A 10 3.41 -19.15 7.34
CA ARG A 10 1.95 -19.33 7.32
C ARG A 10 1.21 -18.35 6.39
N ILE A 11 1.91 -17.47 5.68
CA ILE A 11 1.23 -16.58 4.73
C ILE A 11 0.63 -17.42 3.60
N ALA A 12 -0.64 -17.20 3.28
CA ALA A 12 -1.30 -17.84 2.14
C ALA A 12 -1.43 -16.80 1.02
N ASN A 13 -0.77 -17.03 -0.11
CA ASN A 13 -0.77 -16.10 -1.24
C ASN A 13 -1.72 -16.59 -2.34
N LYS A 14 -2.77 -15.80 -2.62
CA LYS A 14 -3.77 -16.16 -3.63
C LYS A 14 -3.23 -16.18 -5.07
N LEU A 15 -2.13 -15.49 -5.37
CA LEU A 15 -1.42 -15.61 -6.66
C LEU A 15 -0.83 -17.01 -6.89
N LEU A 16 -0.67 -17.79 -5.82
CA LEU A 16 -0.20 -19.18 -5.85
C LEU A 16 -1.33 -20.15 -5.46
N ASN A 17 -2.57 -19.84 -5.84
CA ASN A 17 -3.76 -20.63 -5.49
C ASN A 17 -3.93 -20.87 -3.97
N GLY A 18 -3.42 -19.95 -3.15
CA GLY A 18 -3.48 -20.07 -1.69
C GLY A 18 -2.39 -20.96 -1.08
N GLU A 19 -1.33 -21.32 -1.84
CA GLU A 19 -0.15 -22.01 -1.28
C GLU A 19 0.36 -21.25 -0.05
N VAL A 20 0.66 -22.03 0.99
CA VAL A 20 1.18 -21.51 2.26
C VAL A 20 2.70 -21.43 2.20
N GLY A 21 3.22 -20.24 2.39
CA GLY A 21 4.66 -19.98 2.44
C GLY A 21 5.02 -18.58 1.95
N PRO A 22 6.23 -18.10 2.25
CA PRO A 22 6.65 -16.71 2.03
C PRO A 22 7.04 -16.43 0.57
N LYS A 23 6.18 -16.86 -0.37
CA LYS A 23 6.42 -16.81 -1.82
C LYS A 23 5.36 -15.99 -2.54
N THR A 24 5.72 -15.53 -3.72
CA THR A 24 4.83 -14.87 -4.67
C THR A 24 5.29 -15.13 -6.10
N VAL A 25 4.44 -14.82 -7.06
CA VAL A 25 4.79 -14.83 -8.48
C VAL A 25 5.36 -13.47 -8.86
N HIS A 26 6.50 -13.45 -9.56
CA HIS A 26 6.95 -12.28 -10.30
C HIS A 26 6.23 -12.24 -11.65
N ILE A 27 5.15 -11.47 -11.74
CA ILE A 27 4.17 -11.50 -12.84
C ILE A 27 4.82 -11.39 -14.23
N PRO A 28 5.81 -10.50 -14.49
CA PRO A 28 6.44 -10.41 -15.81
C PRO A 28 7.13 -11.69 -16.28
N THR A 29 7.69 -12.49 -15.37
CA THR A 29 8.45 -13.71 -15.73
C THR A 29 7.70 -15.00 -15.42
N GLY A 30 6.62 -14.96 -14.64
CA GLY A 30 5.90 -16.14 -14.14
C GLY A 30 6.64 -16.94 -13.05
N GLU A 31 7.91 -16.63 -12.78
CA GLU A 31 8.71 -17.28 -11.73
C GLU A 31 8.12 -17.09 -10.33
N THR A 32 8.04 -18.19 -9.58
CA THR A 32 7.74 -18.17 -8.14
C THR A 32 9.02 -17.91 -7.35
N LEU A 33 9.02 -16.84 -6.56
CA LEU A 33 10.17 -16.39 -5.76
C LEU A 33 9.74 -16.15 -4.31
N CYS A 34 10.71 -16.00 -3.40
CA CYS A 34 10.37 -15.43 -2.10
C CYS A 34 9.94 -13.95 -2.28
N VAL A 35 9.08 -13.45 -1.38
CA VAL A 35 8.49 -12.11 -1.54
C VAL A 35 9.56 -11.00 -1.63
N PHE A 36 10.65 -11.12 -0.86
CA PHE A 36 11.75 -10.15 -0.91
C PHE A 36 12.45 -10.10 -2.27
N ASP A 37 12.71 -11.26 -2.89
CA ASP A 37 13.40 -11.33 -4.17
C ASP A 37 12.51 -10.78 -5.30
N ALA A 38 11.22 -11.14 -5.31
CA ALA A 38 10.27 -10.58 -6.25
C ALA A 38 10.19 -9.05 -6.12
N ALA A 39 10.03 -8.53 -4.90
CA ALA A 39 9.99 -7.09 -4.65
C ALA A 39 11.28 -6.37 -5.07
N SER A 40 12.44 -6.99 -4.85
CA SER A 40 13.74 -6.45 -5.27
C SER A 40 13.85 -6.34 -6.79
N ARG A 41 13.33 -7.32 -7.54
CA ARG A 41 13.27 -7.28 -9.01
C ARG A 41 12.39 -6.13 -9.51
N TYR A 42 11.16 -6.02 -8.99
CA TYR A 42 10.26 -4.91 -9.34
C TYR A 42 10.89 -3.55 -9.05
N LYS A 43 11.48 -3.40 -7.86
CA LYS A 43 12.15 -2.15 -7.46
C LYS A 43 13.32 -1.79 -8.36
N THR A 44 14.14 -2.79 -8.75
CA THR A 44 15.27 -2.58 -9.67
C THR A 44 14.80 -2.20 -11.07
N ALA A 45 13.67 -2.75 -11.51
CA ALA A 45 13.03 -2.41 -12.78
C ALA A 45 12.26 -1.07 -12.76
N GLY A 46 12.25 -0.34 -11.62
CA GLY A 46 11.50 0.90 -11.48
C GLY A 46 9.98 0.69 -11.53
N GLN A 47 9.51 -0.51 -11.20
CA GLN A 47 8.10 -0.87 -11.23
C GLN A 47 7.51 -0.79 -9.82
N ASP A 48 6.48 0.04 -9.68
CA ASP A 48 5.75 0.18 -8.43
C ASP A 48 4.91 -1.07 -8.13
N THR A 49 4.78 -1.40 -6.85
CA THR A 49 4.03 -2.56 -6.39
C THR A 49 2.90 -2.14 -5.45
N ILE A 50 1.83 -2.93 -5.46
CA ILE A 50 0.71 -2.80 -4.53
C ILE A 50 0.46 -4.15 -3.84
N VAL A 51 -0.37 -4.15 -2.79
CA VAL A 51 -0.87 -5.37 -2.15
C VAL A 51 -2.39 -5.37 -2.19
N LEU A 52 -2.97 -6.47 -2.65
CA LEU A 52 -4.40 -6.75 -2.49
C LEU A 52 -4.62 -7.59 -1.23
N ALA A 53 -5.63 -7.25 -0.43
CA ALA A 53 -5.91 -7.91 0.83
C ALA A 53 -7.41 -8.06 1.11
N GLY A 54 -7.75 -9.00 2.00
CA GLY A 54 -9.12 -9.23 2.46
C GLY A 54 -9.58 -8.24 3.53
N ALA A 55 -10.46 -8.71 4.41
CA ALA A 55 -10.91 -7.95 5.56
C ALA A 55 -9.86 -7.93 6.68
N GLU A 56 -9.96 -6.93 7.55
CA GLU A 56 -9.16 -6.80 8.79
C GLU A 56 -7.64 -6.81 8.54
N TYR A 57 -7.20 -6.21 7.43
CA TYR A 57 -5.78 -6.17 7.09
C TYR A 57 -4.97 -5.47 8.18
N GLY A 58 -3.96 -6.17 8.69
CA GLY A 58 -3.09 -5.68 9.75
C GLY A 58 -3.60 -5.92 11.17
N ILE A 59 -4.63 -6.74 11.36
CA ILE A 59 -5.09 -7.13 12.70
C ILE A 59 -3.98 -7.80 13.53
N GLY A 60 -3.96 -7.50 14.82
CA GLY A 60 -3.00 -8.00 15.80
C GLY A 60 -2.16 -6.89 16.42
N TYR A 61 -1.14 -7.28 17.19
CA TYR A 61 -0.27 -6.32 17.86
C TYR A 61 0.53 -5.49 16.86
N SER A 62 0.57 -4.18 17.10
CA SER A 62 1.40 -3.26 16.33
C SER A 62 2.86 -3.70 16.42
N ARG A 63 3.47 -4.00 15.26
CA ARG A 63 4.90 -4.30 15.14
C ARG A 63 5.54 -3.17 14.35
N ASP A 64 6.65 -2.63 14.84
CA ASP A 64 7.35 -1.48 14.24
C ASP A 64 7.61 -1.63 12.72
N TRP A 65 7.78 -2.86 12.27
CA TRP A 65 8.12 -3.20 10.88
C TRP A 65 6.92 -3.57 10.01
N ALA A 66 5.71 -3.67 10.56
CA ALA A 66 4.52 -4.06 9.79
C ALA A 66 4.19 -3.06 8.67
N ALA A 67 4.48 -1.77 8.86
CA ALA A 67 4.34 -0.75 7.83
C ALA A 67 5.70 -0.45 7.14
N LYS A 68 6.79 -0.32 7.91
CA LYS A 68 8.12 0.03 7.36
C LYS A 68 8.64 -1.03 6.37
N GLY A 69 8.37 -2.30 6.63
CA GLY A 69 8.73 -3.42 5.77
C GLY A 69 8.20 -3.26 4.34
N PRO A 70 6.86 -3.22 4.15
CA PRO A 70 6.26 -3.00 2.83
C PRO A 70 6.80 -1.76 2.11
N LYS A 71 6.98 -0.63 2.82
CA LYS A 71 7.53 0.60 2.22
C LYS A 71 8.94 0.39 1.67
N LEU A 72 9.79 -0.32 2.40
CA LEU A 72 11.17 -0.60 1.99
C LEU A 72 11.26 -1.62 0.84
N LEU A 73 10.28 -2.53 0.76
CA LEU A 73 10.07 -3.42 -0.39
C LEU A 73 9.60 -2.68 -1.65
N GLY A 74 9.12 -1.43 -1.51
CA GLY A 74 8.67 -0.62 -2.64
C GLY A 74 7.14 -0.60 -2.84
N VAL A 75 6.37 -1.10 -1.88
CA VAL A 75 4.90 -1.04 -1.91
C VAL A 75 4.45 0.41 -1.84
N LYS A 76 3.62 0.85 -2.80
CA LYS A 76 3.06 2.20 -2.87
C LYS A 76 1.67 2.29 -2.27
N ALA A 77 0.86 1.26 -2.45
CA ALA A 77 -0.51 1.22 -1.96
C ALA A 77 -0.89 -0.18 -1.48
N ILE A 78 -1.87 -0.21 -0.56
CA ILE A 78 -2.53 -1.45 -0.12
C ILE A 78 -4.02 -1.26 -0.35
N ILE A 79 -4.65 -2.19 -1.06
CA ILE A 79 -6.08 -2.21 -1.34
C ILE A 79 -6.67 -3.38 -0.57
N ALA A 80 -7.54 -3.10 0.39
CA ALA A 80 -8.12 -4.10 1.28
C ALA A 80 -9.65 -3.95 1.39
N LYS A 81 -10.35 -5.00 1.83
CA LYS A 81 -11.78 -4.86 2.18
C LYS A 81 -11.95 -3.99 3.42
N SER A 82 -11.08 -4.16 4.41
CA SER A 82 -11.00 -3.31 5.60
C SER A 82 -9.62 -3.41 6.24
N PHE A 83 -9.31 -2.48 7.16
CA PHE A 83 -8.05 -2.43 7.88
C PHE A 83 -8.30 -2.44 9.39
N ASP A 84 -7.32 -2.96 10.14
CA ASP A 84 -7.16 -2.55 11.54
C ASP A 84 -6.88 -1.04 11.61
N ARG A 85 -7.50 -0.37 12.59
CA ARG A 85 -7.45 1.09 12.73
C ARG A 85 -6.01 1.61 12.92
N VAL A 86 -5.22 0.95 13.77
CA VAL A 86 -3.85 1.36 14.10
C VAL A 86 -2.93 1.06 12.93
N HIS A 87 -3.07 -0.11 12.32
CA HIS A 87 -2.27 -0.47 11.16
C HIS A 87 -2.48 0.48 9.98
N ARG A 88 -3.73 0.85 9.68
CA ARG A 88 -4.05 1.85 8.64
C ARG A 88 -3.34 3.18 8.88
N SER A 89 -3.42 3.72 10.11
CA SER A 89 -2.70 4.95 10.48
C SER A 89 -1.19 4.82 10.28
N ASN A 90 -0.60 3.67 10.62
CA ASN A 90 0.83 3.43 10.44
C ASN A 90 1.24 3.42 8.96
N LEU A 91 0.44 2.83 8.08
CA LEU A 91 0.66 2.85 6.62
C LEU A 91 0.64 4.27 6.06
N ALA A 92 -0.41 5.03 6.38
CA ALA A 92 -0.55 6.43 5.96
C ALA A 92 0.62 7.29 6.47
N SER A 93 1.02 7.09 7.72
CA SER A 93 2.11 7.83 8.37
C SER A 93 3.48 7.61 7.73
N ILE A 94 3.69 6.53 6.97
CA ILE A 94 4.96 6.28 6.25
C ILE A 94 4.83 6.49 4.74
N GLY A 95 3.70 7.05 4.29
CA GLY A 95 3.43 7.32 2.88
C GLY A 95 3.18 6.07 2.05
N ILE A 96 2.54 5.04 2.59
CA ILE A 96 1.83 4.02 1.81
C ILE A 96 0.36 4.46 1.74
N VAL A 97 -0.27 4.34 0.58
CA VAL A 97 -1.68 4.72 0.37
C VAL A 97 -2.60 3.56 0.77
N PRO A 98 -3.38 3.65 1.87
CA PRO A 98 -4.40 2.66 2.19
C PRO A 98 -5.69 2.93 1.41
N LEU A 99 -6.21 1.92 0.73
CA LEU A 99 -7.44 1.99 -0.06
C LEU A 99 -8.41 0.90 0.39
N CYS A 100 -9.66 1.27 0.59
CA CYS A 100 -10.73 0.31 0.86
C CYS A 100 -11.61 0.12 -0.37
N PHE A 101 -11.91 -1.13 -0.72
CA PHE A 101 -13.00 -1.41 -1.65
C PHE A 101 -14.32 -0.80 -1.13
N LYS A 102 -15.26 -0.47 -2.04
CA LYS A 102 -16.59 -0.03 -1.63
C LYS A 102 -17.36 -1.19 -0.99
N SER A 103 -18.44 -0.85 -0.28
CA SER A 103 -19.27 -1.86 0.37
C SER A 103 -19.80 -2.88 -0.64
N GLY A 104 -19.51 -4.16 -0.43
CA GLY A 104 -19.88 -5.26 -1.35
C GLY A 104 -18.79 -5.61 -2.38
N ASP A 105 -17.79 -4.75 -2.56
CA ASP A 105 -16.70 -4.99 -3.50
C ASP A 105 -15.51 -5.69 -2.82
N ASP A 106 -14.86 -6.58 -3.57
CA ASP A 106 -13.58 -7.18 -3.25
C ASP A 106 -12.89 -7.71 -4.51
N VAL A 107 -11.77 -8.41 -4.32
CA VAL A 107 -11.01 -9.01 -5.42
C VAL A 107 -11.88 -9.99 -6.21
N GLU A 108 -12.67 -10.83 -5.54
CA GLU A 108 -13.49 -11.84 -6.16
C GLU A 108 -14.72 -11.28 -6.89
N THR A 109 -15.49 -10.39 -6.26
CA THR A 109 -16.71 -9.79 -6.83
C THR A 109 -16.41 -8.87 -7.99
N LEU A 110 -15.26 -8.19 -7.94
CA LEU A 110 -14.76 -7.41 -9.07
C LEU A 110 -14.07 -8.30 -10.12
N GLY A 111 -13.84 -9.59 -9.87
CA GLY A 111 -13.15 -10.49 -10.80
C GLY A 111 -11.72 -10.05 -11.10
N LEU A 112 -11.01 -9.54 -10.09
CA LEU A 112 -9.60 -9.20 -10.14
C LEU A 112 -8.76 -10.45 -9.90
N THR A 113 -7.75 -10.67 -10.72
CA THR A 113 -6.85 -11.83 -10.59
C THR A 113 -5.58 -11.49 -9.80
N GLY A 114 -5.21 -10.21 -9.75
CA GLY A 114 -3.94 -9.73 -9.22
C GLY A 114 -2.79 -9.79 -10.23
N HIS A 115 -3.04 -10.28 -11.45
CA HIS A 115 -2.08 -10.27 -12.57
C HIS A 115 -2.17 -8.99 -13.41
N GLU A 116 -3.20 -8.18 -13.19
CA GLU A 116 -3.41 -6.91 -13.88
C GLU A 116 -2.39 -5.84 -13.42
N ARG A 117 -2.19 -4.83 -14.27
CA ARG A 117 -1.55 -3.58 -13.85
C ARG A 117 -2.61 -2.61 -13.36
N TYR A 118 -2.39 -2.06 -12.18
CA TYR A 118 -3.32 -1.14 -11.53
C TYR A 118 -2.83 0.30 -11.68
N THR A 119 -3.72 1.18 -12.14
CA THR A 119 -3.54 2.63 -12.12
C THR A 119 -4.46 3.21 -11.06
N ILE A 120 -3.89 3.95 -10.12
CA ILE A 120 -4.62 4.61 -9.03
C ILE A 120 -4.69 6.11 -9.37
N HIS A 121 -5.89 6.61 -9.65
CA HIS A 121 -6.10 7.99 -10.08
C HIS A 121 -6.18 8.93 -8.87
N LEU A 122 -5.02 9.27 -8.31
CA LEU A 122 -4.91 10.29 -7.28
C LEU A 122 -4.94 11.70 -7.92
N PRO A 123 -5.55 12.70 -7.25
CA PRO A 123 -5.47 14.09 -7.70
C PRO A 123 -4.02 14.56 -7.83
N SER A 124 -3.74 15.37 -8.86
CA SER A 124 -2.38 15.89 -9.10
C SER A 124 -1.98 16.97 -8.08
N ASN A 125 -2.96 17.68 -7.51
CA ASN A 125 -2.74 18.66 -6.46
C ASN A 125 -3.16 18.10 -5.10
N ILE A 126 -2.27 18.16 -4.11
CA ILE A 126 -2.55 17.69 -2.75
C ILE A 126 -3.75 18.40 -2.11
N SER A 127 -3.99 19.67 -2.46
CA SER A 127 -5.11 20.45 -1.92
C SER A 127 -6.49 19.93 -2.36
N GLU A 128 -6.54 19.12 -3.42
CA GLU A 128 -7.75 18.45 -3.90
C GLU A 128 -8.03 17.16 -3.10
N ILE A 129 -7.04 16.63 -2.37
CA ILE A 129 -7.20 15.41 -1.57
C ILE A 129 -7.98 15.72 -0.29
N LYS A 130 -9.23 15.26 -0.24
CA LYS A 130 -10.07 15.32 0.97
C LYS A 130 -9.96 14.01 1.77
N PRO A 131 -9.95 14.08 3.11
CA PRO A 131 -9.95 12.88 3.92
C PRO A 131 -11.13 11.95 3.62
N GLY A 132 -10.85 10.66 3.44
CA GLY A 132 -11.87 9.65 3.19
C GLY A 132 -12.59 9.74 1.84
N GLN A 133 -12.06 10.51 0.87
CA GLN A 133 -12.69 10.62 -0.45
C GLN A 133 -12.60 9.32 -1.25
N ASP A 134 -13.50 9.13 -2.20
CA ASP A 134 -13.39 8.03 -3.16
C ASP A 134 -12.45 8.38 -4.31
N ILE A 135 -11.70 7.39 -4.77
CA ILE A 135 -10.80 7.49 -5.92
C ILE A 135 -11.07 6.35 -6.89
N THR A 136 -10.86 6.62 -8.17
CA THR A 136 -11.02 5.61 -9.24
C THR A 136 -9.72 4.83 -9.41
N LEU A 137 -9.86 3.54 -9.61
CA LEU A 137 -8.78 2.64 -10.02
C LEU A 137 -9.16 2.01 -11.36
N THR A 138 -8.18 1.88 -12.23
CA THR A 138 -8.33 1.18 -13.51
C THR A 138 -7.28 0.10 -13.68
N THR A 139 -7.64 -1.00 -14.31
CA THR A 139 -6.71 -2.05 -14.72
C THR A 139 -6.33 -1.92 -16.20
N ASP A 140 -5.22 -2.49 -16.60
CA ASP A 140 -4.84 -2.66 -18.01
C ASP A 140 -5.80 -3.57 -18.80
N THR A 141 -6.60 -4.38 -18.11
CA THR A 141 -7.72 -5.14 -18.69
C THR A 141 -8.96 -4.29 -18.98
N GLY A 142 -8.93 -2.99 -18.67
CA GLY A 142 -10.03 -2.04 -18.91
C GLY A 142 -11.09 -1.99 -17.81
N LYS A 143 -10.91 -2.76 -16.72
CA LYS A 143 -11.83 -2.72 -15.57
C LYS A 143 -11.63 -1.44 -14.79
N SER A 144 -12.73 -0.79 -14.39
CA SER A 144 -12.74 0.42 -13.57
C SER A 144 -13.61 0.23 -12.35
N PHE A 145 -13.13 0.66 -11.19
CA PHE A 145 -13.85 0.56 -9.92
C PHE A 145 -13.42 1.69 -8.97
N ALA A 146 -14.26 1.97 -7.97
CA ALA A 146 -13.96 2.97 -6.95
C ALA A 146 -13.39 2.31 -5.69
N CYS A 147 -12.50 3.02 -5.00
CA CYS A 147 -12.08 2.69 -3.64
C CYS A 147 -12.11 3.95 -2.79
N THR A 148 -12.39 3.80 -1.51
CA THR A 148 -12.25 4.89 -0.54
C THR A 148 -10.79 5.06 -0.16
N LEU A 149 -10.25 6.27 -0.37
CA LEU A 149 -8.92 6.68 0.05
C LEU A 149 -8.88 6.88 1.56
N ARG A 150 -8.25 5.95 2.28
CA ARG A 150 -8.24 5.89 3.74
C ARG A 150 -7.14 6.75 4.38
N LEU A 151 -6.96 7.96 3.84
CA LEU A 151 -6.31 9.06 4.55
C LEU A 151 -7.43 9.76 5.32
N ASP A 152 -7.53 9.51 6.62
CA ASP A 152 -8.73 9.83 7.40
C ASP A 152 -8.62 11.22 8.07
N SER A 153 -7.48 11.90 7.94
CA SER A 153 -7.29 13.27 8.46
C SER A 153 -6.43 14.13 7.56
N LYS A 154 -6.54 15.47 7.69
CA LYS A 154 -5.68 16.43 6.99
C LYS A 154 -4.19 16.21 7.30
N LEU A 155 -3.87 15.78 8.52
CA LEU A 155 -2.50 15.50 8.93
C LEU A 155 -1.92 14.29 8.18
N GLU A 156 -2.73 13.25 7.98
CA GLU A 156 -2.31 12.09 7.17
C GLU A 156 -2.12 12.45 5.69
N VAL A 157 -2.95 13.34 5.15
CA VAL A 157 -2.75 13.92 3.81
C VAL A 157 -1.43 14.69 3.74
N ALA A 158 -1.12 15.52 4.74
CA ALA A 158 0.15 16.24 4.81
C ALA A 158 1.36 15.29 4.93
N TYR A 159 1.25 14.21 5.71
CA TYR A 159 2.29 13.19 5.77
C TYR A 159 2.51 12.52 4.42
N TYR A 160 1.43 12.16 3.71
CA TYR A 160 1.51 11.57 2.37
C TYR A 160 2.24 12.49 1.39
N ASP A 161 1.88 13.78 1.36
CA ASP A 161 2.50 14.82 0.51
C ASP A 161 4.02 14.93 0.72
N HIS A 162 4.45 14.78 1.98
CA HIS A 162 5.87 14.85 2.33
C HIS A 162 6.60 13.51 2.14
N GLY A 163 5.91 12.47 1.67
CA GLY A 163 6.44 11.11 1.52
C GLY A 163 6.54 10.32 2.83
N GLY A 164 5.98 10.85 3.92
CA GLY A 164 5.89 10.25 5.25
C GLY A 164 5.99 11.29 6.38
N MET A 165 5.62 10.85 7.59
CA MET A 165 5.66 11.62 8.83
C MET A 165 7.07 12.11 9.17
N LEU A 166 8.10 11.27 9.05
CA LEU A 166 9.48 11.68 9.37
C LEU A 166 9.98 12.81 8.44
N PRO A 167 9.87 12.70 7.09
CA PRO A 167 10.13 13.83 6.21
C PRO A 167 9.33 15.09 6.55
N TYR A 168 8.04 14.96 6.87
CA TYR A 168 7.19 16.08 7.27
C TYR A 168 7.74 16.80 8.52
N ILE A 169 8.09 16.05 9.57
CA ILE A 169 8.62 16.61 10.82
C ILE A 169 9.96 17.31 10.56
N ILE A 170 10.88 16.68 9.84
CA ILE A 170 12.20 17.25 9.55
C ILE A 170 12.08 18.58 8.78
N ARG A 171 11.24 18.63 7.75
CA ARG A 171 10.99 19.84 6.96
C ARG A 171 10.32 20.93 7.81
N SER A 172 9.34 20.55 8.63
CA SER A 172 8.64 21.49 9.53
C SER A 172 9.58 22.13 10.55
N LEU A 173 10.48 21.34 11.15
CA LEU A 173 11.50 21.85 12.08
C LEU A 173 12.47 22.79 11.37
N SER A 174 12.98 22.39 10.20
CA SER A 174 13.92 23.19 9.42
C SER A 174 13.34 24.57 9.05
N ASN A 175 12.08 24.60 8.60
CA ASN A 175 11.38 25.85 8.29
C ASN A 175 11.18 26.73 9.53
N LYS A 176 10.87 26.14 10.68
CA LYS A 176 10.73 26.88 11.94
C LYS A 176 12.05 27.52 12.39
N TYR A 177 13.18 26.84 12.20
CA TYR A 177 14.49 27.41 12.51
C TYR A 177 14.87 28.54 11.55
N ALA A 178 14.54 28.42 10.26
CA ALA A 178 14.80 29.45 9.26
C ALA A 178 13.99 30.74 9.48
N LEU A 179 12.77 30.65 10.02
CA LEU A 179 11.93 31.82 10.33
C LEU A 179 12.31 32.55 11.63
N ASN A 180 13.16 31.94 12.46
CA ASN A 180 13.63 32.52 13.73
C ASN A 180 15.05 33.09 13.62
N GLN A 181 15.61 33.20 12.41
CA GLN A 181 16.83 33.95 12.08
C GLN A 181 16.46 35.15 11.22
#